data_AF-K6UDD2-F1
#
_entry.id   AF-K6UDD2-F1
#
_cell.length_a   1.000
_cell.length_b   1.000
_cell.length_c   1.000
_cell.angle_alpha   90.00
_cell.angle_beta   90.00
_cell.angle_gamma   90.00
#
_symmetry.space_group_name_H-M   'P 1'
#
loop_
_entity.id
_entity.type
_entity.pdbx_description
1 polymer ?
#
loop_
_entity_poly.entity_id
_entity_poly.type
_entity_poly.pdbx_seq_one_letter_code
_entity_poly.pdbx_strand_id
1 'polypeptide(L)'
;MCHYETHAIETERGLINVYFEKQSKLYCLLHTANNILQAHVYSPDDFKDAESMLENAAVGIGTLSGDQGDAAGRGHTDQNSINCYTPDGDGNPSSTQLADVTAKEALNCNNVLTYIKRGFHYFGNFNINILYFFMNKHNIELHWVDNKEIFRKINNSKDSGCVTLFDNNQLNDKKLIAFVVNIVRVNLFDFYHHRHFYAIRKISGMWFQLDSSLSKPVLLPTNED
;
A
#
# COMPACT_ATOMS: atom_id res chain seq x y z
N MET A 1 -14.29 -17.47 1.17
CA MET A 1 -15.15 -16.36 1.63
C MET A 1 -14.44 -15.72 2.81
N CYS A 2 -14.44 -14.39 2.92
CA CYS A 2 -13.90 -13.72 4.12
C CYS A 2 -14.81 -14.05 5.31
N HIS A 3 -14.23 -14.28 6.48
CA HIS A 3 -15.00 -14.59 7.69
C HIS A 3 -14.90 -13.40 8.63
N TYR A 4 -16.04 -12.80 8.93
CA TYR A 4 -16.15 -11.72 9.90
C TYR A 4 -17.24 -12.00 10.90
N GLU A 5 -17.01 -11.56 12.12
CA GLU A 5 -17.97 -11.63 13.20
C GLU A 5 -17.77 -10.46 14.17
N THR A 6 -18.78 -10.20 14.98
CA THR A 6 -18.68 -9.26 16.09
C THR A 6 -18.53 -10.06 17.37
N HIS A 7 -17.41 -9.87 18.07
CA HIS A 7 -17.18 -10.49 19.36
C HIS A 7 -17.63 -9.54 20.47
N ALA A 8 -18.47 -10.05 21.37
CA ALA A 8 -18.71 -9.41 22.65
C ALA A 8 -17.58 -9.76 23.61
N ILE A 9 -16.80 -8.78 24.02
CA ILE A 9 -15.66 -8.94 24.92
C ILE A 9 -15.99 -8.25 26.23
N GLU A 10 -15.99 -9.01 27.32
CA GLU A 10 -16.16 -8.47 28.67
C GLU A 10 -14.89 -7.73 29.08
N THR A 11 -15.07 -6.49 29.55
CA THR A 11 -13.98 -5.65 30.03
C THR A 11 -14.38 -4.96 31.34
N GLU A 12 -13.41 -4.30 31.98
CA GLU A 12 -13.65 -3.41 33.14
C GLU A 12 -14.71 -2.32 32.89
N ARG A 13 -14.99 -1.98 31.63
CA ARG A 13 -15.97 -0.96 31.22
C ARG A 13 -17.29 -1.57 30.74
N GLY A 14 -17.46 -2.88 30.95
CA GLY A 14 -18.62 -3.65 30.50
C GLY A 14 -18.39 -4.37 29.18
N LEU A 15 -19.48 -4.79 28.55
CA LEU A 15 -19.44 -5.55 27.30
C LEU A 15 -19.11 -4.63 26.12
N ILE A 16 -18.02 -4.92 25.40
CA ILE A 16 -17.63 -4.20 24.18
C ILE A 16 -17.79 -5.10 22.97
N ASN A 17 -18.53 -4.62 21.97
CA ASN A 17 -18.66 -5.28 20.68
C ASN A 17 -17.48 -4.88 19.78
N VAL A 18 -16.70 -5.88 19.34
CA VAL A 18 -15.53 -5.69 18.49
C VAL A 18 -15.74 -6.41 17.17
N TYR A 19 -15.75 -5.66 16.07
CA TYR A 19 -15.74 -6.23 14.74
C TYR A 19 -14.37 -6.86 14.45
N PHE A 20 -14.38 -8.07 13.90
CA PHE A 20 -13.17 -8.80 13.58
C PHE A 20 -13.30 -9.58 12.28
N GLU A 21 -12.34 -9.37 11.38
CA GLU A 21 -12.12 -10.16 10.19
C GLU A 21 -10.96 -11.14 10.38
N LYS A 22 -11.31 -12.42 10.33
CA LYS A 22 -10.35 -13.49 10.23
C LYS A 22 -9.84 -13.62 8.80
N GLN A 23 -8.54 -13.82 8.69
CA GLN A 23 -7.84 -13.93 7.45
C GLN A 23 -8.29 -15.14 6.64
N SER A 24 -8.51 -14.89 5.36
CA SER A 24 -8.55 -15.91 4.34
C SER A 24 -7.40 -15.68 3.35
N LYS A 25 -6.68 -16.74 2.96
CA LYS A 25 -5.52 -16.66 2.04
C LYS A 25 -4.44 -15.69 2.57
N LEU A 26 -3.76 -14.92 1.71
CA LEU A 26 -2.77 -13.92 2.11
C LEU A 26 -3.33 -12.48 2.14
N TYR A 27 -4.64 -12.31 2.27
CA TYR A 27 -5.31 -10.99 2.27
C TYR A 27 -5.15 -10.20 3.59
N CYS A 28 -4.00 -10.30 4.27
CA CYS A 28 -3.78 -9.64 5.56
C CYS A 28 -4.02 -8.12 5.52
N LEU A 29 -3.64 -7.44 4.43
CA LEU A 29 -3.83 -5.99 4.30
C LEU A 29 -5.31 -5.59 4.14
N LEU A 30 -6.09 -6.39 3.40
CA LEU A 30 -7.55 -6.24 3.28
C LEU A 30 -8.21 -6.31 4.65
N HIS A 31 -7.93 -7.39 5.38
CA HIS A 31 -8.52 -7.61 6.70
C HIS A 31 -8.04 -6.58 7.71
N THR A 32 -6.80 -6.10 7.59
CA THR A 32 -6.28 -4.97 8.37
C THR A 32 -7.12 -3.71 8.13
N ALA A 33 -7.42 -3.36 6.88
CA ALA A 33 -8.25 -2.19 6.56
C ALA A 33 -9.65 -2.30 7.17
N ASN A 34 -10.33 -3.44 6.97
CA ASN A 34 -11.67 -3.67 7.51
C ASN A 34 -11.67 -3.72 9.06
N ASN A 35 -10.65 -4.29 9.69
CA ASN A 35 -10.47 -4.28 11.14
C ASN A 35 -10.26 -2.86 11.68
N ILE A 36 -9.53 -1.98 10.98
CA ILE A 36 -9.39 -0.57 11.39
C ILE A 36 -10.75 0.15 11.33
N LEU A 37 -11.49 -0.07 10.25
CA LEU A 37 -12.79 0.54 9.98
C LEU A 37 -13.92 -0.06 10.82
N GLN A 38 -13.67 -1.19 11.49
CA GLN A 38 -14.65 -1.91 12.32
C GLN A 38 -15.91 -2.32 11.54
N ALA A 39 -15.76 -2.65 10.25
CA ALA A 39 -16.82 -3.13 9.38
C ALA A 39 -16.26 -3.83 8.12
N HIS A 40 -17.10 -4.64 7.46
CA HIS A 40 -16.77 -5.22 6.15
C HIS A 40 -16.97 -4.16 5.05
N VAL A 41 -15.97 -3.31 4.84
CA VAL A 41 -16.05 -2.19 3.88
C VAL A 41 -15.50 -2.60 2.52
N TYR A 42 -14.39 -3.33 2.51
CA TYR A 42 -13.68 -3.70 1.30
C TYR A 42 -13.68 -5.21 1.08
N SER A 43 -13.70 -5.59 -0.18
CA SER A 43 -13.55 -6.94 -0.70
C SER A 43 -12.19 -7.13 -1.39
N PRO A 44 -11.80 -8.37 -1.70
CA PRO A 44 -10.60 -8.61 -2.50
C PRO A 44 -10.61 -7.94 -3.88
N ASP A 45 -11.79 -7.72 -4.48
CA ASP A 45 -11.87 -7.10 -5.80
C ASP A 45 -11.63 -5.59 -5.72
N ASP A 46 -12.12 -4.92 -4.67
CA ASP A 46 -11.81 -3.50 -4.42
C ASP A 46 -10.30 -3.24 -4.34
N PHE A 47 -9.57 -4.13 -3.65
CA PHE A 47 -8.12 -4.00 -3.53
C PHE A 47 -7.39 -4.25 -4.85
N LYS A 48 -7.87 -5.16 -5.70
CA LYS A 48 -7.30 -5.39 -7.04
C LYS A 48 -7.55 -4.20 -7.95
N ASP A 49 -8.75 -3.63 -7.90
CA ASP A 49 -9.11 -2.45 -8.68
C ASP A 49 -8.25 -1.25 -8.26
N ALA A 50 -8.07 -1.03 -6.95
CA ALA A 50 -7.20 0.01 -6.44
C ALA A 50 -5.73 -0.18 -6.84
N GLU A 51 -5.22 -1.41 -6.82
CA GLU A 51 -3.86 -1.73 -7.29
C GLU A 51 -3.70 -1.33 -8.77
N SER A 52 -4.65 -1.71 -9.63
CA SER A 52 -4.62 -1.38 -11.05
C SER A 52 -4.70 0.12 -11.31
N MET A 53 -5.55 0.84 -10.57
CA MET A 53 -5.64 2.30 -10.67
C MET A 53 -4.31 2.97 -10.30
N LEU A 54 -3.66 2.52 -9.23
CA LEU A 54 -2.38 3.09 -8.77
C LEU A 54 -1.22 2.78 -9.72
N GLU A 55 -1.16 1.56 -10.27
CA GLU A 55 -0.16 1.19 -11.28
C GLU A 55 -0.31 2.06 -12.54
N ASN A 56 -1.54 2.22 -13.04
CA ASN A 56 -1.81 3.03 -14.23
C ASN A 56 -1.53 4.53 -14.03
N ALA A 57 -1.84 5.06 -12.84
CA ALA A 57 -1.52 6.45 -12.49
C ALA A 57 0.00 6.71 -12.47
N ALA A 58 0.80 5.75 -11.99
CA ALA A 58 2.26 5.85 -12.00
C ALA A 58 2.84 5.86 -13.43
N VAL A 59 2.25 5.09 -14.35
CA VAL A 59 2.66 5.03 -15.78
C VAL A 59 2.32 6.32 -16.52
N GLY A 60 1.18 6.96 -16.22
CA GLY A 60 0.78 8.24 -16.81
C GLY A 60 1.70 9.42 -16.45
N ILE A 61 2.37 9.36 -15.29
CA ILE A 61 3.35 10.38 -14.87
C ILE A 61 4.68 10.19 -15.62
N GLY A 62 5.06 8.95 -15.96
CA GLY A 62 6.30 8.67 -16.70
C GLY A 62 6.30 9.14 -18.16
N THR A 63 5.14 9.37 -18.76
CA THR A 63 4.98 9.78 -20.18
C THR A 63 4.87 11.29 -20.37
N LEU A 64 4.82 12.09 -19.30
CA LEU A 64 4.79 13.56 -19.36
C LEU A 64 6.15 14.22 -19.09
N SER A 65 7.19 13.43 -18.82
CA SER A 65 8.53 13.91 -18.44
C SER A 65 9.53 13.96 -19.60
N GLY A 66 9.07 13.85 -20.84
CA GLY A 66 9.91 13.66 -22.03
C GLY A 66 9.64 14.61 -23.17
N ASP A 67 9.27 15.88 -22.91
CA ASP A 67 9.39 16.91 -23.94
C ASP A 67 9.30 18.33 -23.35
N GLN A 68 10.47 18.96 -23.09
CA GLN A 68 10.73 20.40 -23.24
C GLN A 68 12.05 20.80 -22.58
N GLY A 69 12.99 21.34 -23.37
CA GLY A 69 14.06 22.17 -22.81
C GLY A 69 15.35 22.39 -23.61
N ASP A 70 15.34 22.44 -24.95
CA ASP A 70 16.51 22.94 -25.70
C ASP A 70 16.32 24.40 -26.15
N ALA A 71 16.89 25.33 -25.39
CA ALA A 71 17.28 26.66 -25.88
C ALA A 71 18.30 27.33 -24.94
N ALA A 72 19.59 27.32 -25.31
CA ALA A 72 20.48 28.51 -25.39
C ALA A 72 21.99 28.16 -25.42
N GLY A 73 22.59 28.23 -26.61
CA GLY A 73 23.84 28.96 -26.90
C GLY A 73 25.20 28.46 -26.39
N ARG A 74 26.07 28.00 -27.31
CA ARG A 74 27.43 28.54 -27.55
C ARG A 74 28.19 27.83 -28.70
N GLY A 75 28.61 28.63 -29.69
CA GLY A 75 29.97 28.65 -30.26
C GLY A 75 30.33 27.69 -31.41
N HIS A 76 30.57 28.28 -32.61
CA HIS A 76 31.64 28.06 -33.62
C HIS A 76 32.19 26.63 -33.86
N THR A 77 32.53 26.14 -35.05
CA THR A 77 32.69 26.60 -36.45
C THR A 77 33.00 25.32 -37.24
N ASP A 78 32.52 25.18 -38.48
CA ASP A 78 33.36 24.97 -39.67
C ASP A 78 32.59 24.43 -40.86
N GLN A 79 33.08 24.90 -42.00
CA GLN A 79 32.56 24.81 -43.35
C GLN A 79 32.61 23.37 -43.88
N ASN A 80 31.54 22.91 -44.54
CA ASN A 80 31.74 22.38 -45.88
C ASN A 80 30.48 22.40 -46.75
N SER A 81 30.75 22.76 -47.99
CA SER A 81 29.93 22.91 -49.18
C SER A 81 29.00 21.74 -49.56
N ILE A 82 27.84 22.06 -50.15
CA ILE A 82 27.49 21.83 -51.58
C ILE A 82 25.99 22.10 -51.80
N ASN A 83 25.73 22.85 -52.89
CA ASN A 83 24.43 23.33 -53.34
C ASN A 83 23.55 22.23 -54.00
N CYS A 84 22.24 22.39 -53.76
CA CYS A 84 21.07 22.31 -54.66
C CYS A 84 20.85 21.09 -55.56
N TYR A 85 19.67 20.44 -55.41
CA TYR A 85 18.69 20.17 -56.48
C TYR A 85 17.36 19.64 -55.87
N THR A 86 16.24 20.27 -56.22
CA THR A 86 14.89 19.67 -56.30
C THR A 86 14.56 19.52 -57.80
N PRO A 87 13.82 18.50 -58.29
CA PRO A 87 12.37 18.39 -58.04
C PRO A 87 11.75 16.97 -58.03
N ASP A 88 10.55 16.92 -57.45
CA ASP A 88 9.40 16.02 -57.67
C ASP A 88 9.51 14.49 -57.56
N GLY A 89 8.73 13.95 -56.62
CA GLY A 89 8.40 12.52 -56.52
C GLY A 89 7.43 12.26 -55.36
N ASP A 90 6.19 11.94 -55.71
CA ASP A 90 5.07 11.61 -54.82
C ASP A 90 5.39 10.58 -53.73
N GLY A 91 4.86 10.77 -52.52
CA GLY A 91 4.87 9.71 -51.49
C GLY A 91 4.60 10.12 -50.04
N ASN A 92 3.32 10.30 -49.70
CA ASN A 92 2.66 9.96 -48.42
C ASN A 92 3.31 10.35 -47.05
N PRO A 93 2.71 11.24 -46.23
CA PRO A 93 3.17 11.50 -44.87
C PRO A 93 2.34 10.72 -43.84
N SER A 94 2.66 9.44 -43.56
CA SER A 94 2.11 8.76 -42.37
C SER A 94 2.83 7.44 -42.03
N SER A 95 3.97 7.49 -41.33
CA SER A 95 4.54 6.28 -40.73
C SER A 95 4.98 6.43 -39.28
N THR A 96 5.10 7.66 -38.78
CA THR A 96 5.59 7.88 -37.41
C THR A 96 4.50 7.76 -36.33
N GLN A 97 3.22 8.02 -36.64
CA GLN A 97 2.12 7.84 -35.68
C GLN A 97 1.63 6.39 -35.54
N LEU A 98 1.73 5.58 -36.60
CA LEU A 98 1.22 4.21 -36.60
C LEU A 98 2.07 3.28 -35.70
N ALA A 99 3.40 3.48 -35.69
CA ALA A 99 4.31 2.71 -34.87
C ALA A 99 4.11 2.99 -33.36
N ASP A 100 3.80 4.23 -33.00
CA ASP A 100 3.60 4.64 -31.61
C ASP A 100 2.25 4.16 -31.04
N VAL A 101 1.19 4.19 -31.86
CA VAL A 101 -0.11 3.58 -31.51
C VAL A 101 0.04 2.06 -31.34
N THR A 102 0.74 1.39 -32.26
CA THR A 102 0.94 -0.07 -32.20
C THR A 102 1.79 -0.47 -30.98
N ALA A 103 2.81 0.33 -30.61
CA ALA A 103 3.61 0.11 -29.42
C ALA A 103 2.81 0.34 -28.12
N LYS A 104 1.95 1.36 -28.09
CA LYS A 104 1.06 1.68 -26.96
C LYS A 104 -0.03 0.64 -26.78
N GLU A 105 -0.59 0.11 -27.87
CA GLU A 105 -1.53 -1.01 -27.89
C GLU A 105 -0.87 -2.32 -27.47
N ALA A 106 0.38 -2.57 -27.89
CA ALA A 106 1.14 -3.75 -27.46
C ALA A 106 1.51 -3.69 -25.97
N LEU A 107 1.84 -2.52 -25.42
CA LEU A 107 2.06 -2.33 -23.98
C LEU A 107 0.76 -2.54 -23.18
N ASN A 108 -0.37 -2.04 -23.69
CA ASN A 108 -1.68 -2.22 -23.06
C ASN A 108 -2.12 -3.70 -23.07
N CYS A 109 -1.94 -4.41 -24.19
CA CYS A 109 -2.23 -5.84 -24.30
C CYS A 109 -1.32 -6.70 -23.41
N ASN A 110 -0.05 -6.33 -23.21
CA ASN A 110 0.84 -7.01 -22.27
C ASN A 110 0.45 -6.78 -20.81
N ASN A 111 -0.03 -5.59 -20.47
CA ASN A 111 -0.63 -5.31 -19.16
C ASN A 111 -1.91 -6.15 -18.99
N VAL A 112 -2.85 -6.11 -19.93
CA VAL A 112 -4.08 -6.93 -19.84
C VAL A 112 -3.77 -8.44 -19.76
N LEU A 113 -2.78 -8.94 -20.51
CA LEU A 113 -2.37 -10.35 -20.48
C LEU A 113 -1.68 -10.74 -19.17
N THR A 114 -0.89 -9.85 -18.57
CA THR A 114 -0.32 -10.07 -17.22
C THR A 114 -1.41 -10.06 -16.15
N TYR A 115 -2.46 -9.25 -16.30
CA TYR A 115 -3.65 -9.27 -15.44
C TYR A 115 -4.49 -10.54 -15.63
N ILE A 116 -4.69 -11.02 -16.86
CA ILE A 116 -5.39 -12.27 -17.14
C ILE A 116 -4.59 -13.48 -16.60
N LYS A 117 -3.25 -13.48 -16.73
CA LYS A 117 -2.39 -14.50 -16.09
C LYS A 117 -2.36 -14.41 -14.57
N ARG A 118 -2.49 -13.21 -13.98
CA ARG A 118 -2.64 -12.98 -12.53
C ARG A 118 -4.02 -13.40 -11.99
N GLY A 119 -5.05 -13.44 -12.84
CA GLY A 119 -6.44 -13.73 -12.48
C GLY A 119 -6.71 -15.13 -11.91
N PHE A 120 -5.86 -16.12 -12.20
CA PHE A 120 -6.11 -17.49 -11.73
C PHE A 120 -5.71 -17.75 -10.27
N HIS A 121 -4.80 -16.97 -9.68
CA HIS A 121 -4.30 -17.22 -8.31
C HIS A 121 -3.81 -15.94 -7.59
N TYR A 122 -4.63 -14.88 -7.52
CA TYR A 122 -4.23 -13.69 -6.77
C TYR A 122 -4.26 -13.96 -5.25
N PHE A 123 -3.07 -14.13 -4.64
CA PHE A 123 -2.95 -14.62 -3.26
C PHE A 123 -3.10 -13.56 -2.16
N GLY A 124 -3.03 -12.26 -2.48
CA GLY A 124 -3.30 -11.17 -1.51
C GLY A 124 -2.11 -10.34 -1.02
N ASN A 125 -0.96 -10.42 -1.67
CA ASN A 125 0.23 -9.63 -1.34
C ASN A 125 0.12 -8.18 -1.83
N PHE A 126 -0.82 -7.44 -1.25
CA PHE A 126 -1.11 -6.05 -1.61
C PHE A 126 -0.03 -5.09 -1.11
N ASN A 127 0.27 -4.07 -1.92
CA ASN A 127 1.17 -2.99 -1.53
C ASN A 127 0.52 -2.09 -0.44
N ILE A 128 1.31 -1.63 0.53
CA ILE A 128 0.85 -0.72 1.60
C ILE A 128 0.20 0.58 1.07
N ASN A 129 0.57 1.04 -0.13
CA ASN A 129 -0.03 2.21 -0.78
C ASN A 129 -1.54 2.07 -0.98
N ILE A 130 -2.04 0.84 -1.12
CA ILE A 130 -3.48 0.57 -1.21
C ILE A 130 -4.17 0.88 0.12
N LEU A 131 -3.53 0.55 1.25
CA LEU A 131 -4.03 0.94 2.57
C LEU A 131 -4.02 2.47 2.74
N TYR A 132 -2.95 3.14 2.30
CA TYR A 132 -2.91 4.61 2.26
C TYR A 132 -4.10 5.19 1.50
N PHE A 133 -4.35 4.69 0.30
CA PHE A 133 -5.46 5.14 -0.53
C PHE A 133 -6.81 4.96 0.16
N PHE A 134 -7.09 3.78 0.72
CA PHE A 134 -8.38 3.51 1.36
C PHE A 134 -8.57 4.26 2.68
N MET A 135 -7.55 4.36 3.53
CA MET A 135 -7.67 5.12 4.78
C MET A 135 -7.91 6.60 4.50
N ASN A 136 -7.24 7.18 3.49
CA ASN A 136 -7.49 8.57 3.07
C ASN A 136 -8.93 8.80 2.61
N LYS A 137 -9.56 7.84 1.91
CA LYS A 137 -11.00 7.93 1.55
C LYS A 137 -11.93 8.06 2.77
N HIS A 138 -11.48 7.61 3.94
CA HIS A 138 -12.20 7.73 5.21
C HIS A 138 -11.68 8.85 6.11
N ASN A 139 -10.88 9.79 5.56
CA ASN A 139 -10.23 10.88 6.32
C ASN A 139 -9.34 10.36 7.46
N ILE A 140 -8.71 9.20 7.27
CA ILE A 140 -7.75 8.61 8.20
C ILE A 140 -6.35 8.75 7.58
N GLU A 141 -5.50 9.50 8.25
CA GLU A 141 -4.10 9.68 7.85
C GLU A 141 -3.22 8.58 8.46
N LEU A 142 -2.34 8.00 7.65
CA LEU A 142 -1.35 7.02 8.09
C LEU A 142 0.02 7.70 8.21
N HIS A 143 0.57 7.73 9.43
CA HIS A 143 1.93 8.22 9.66
C HIS A 143 2.89 7.04 9.79
N TRP A 144 3.98 7.09 9.01
CA TRP A 144 5.04 6.09 9.09
C TRP A 144 5.92 6.33 10.32
N VAL A 145 6.08 5.31 11.16
CA VAL A 145 7.02 5.36 12.29
C VAL A 145 8.35 4.73 11.85
N ASP A 146 9.44 5.49 11.95
CA ASP A 146 10.75 5.01 11.53
C ASP A 146 11.27 3.93 12.50
N ASN A 147 11.64 2.77 11.94
CA ASN A 147 12.28 1.70 12.68
C ASN A 147 13.55 2.17 13.40
N LYS A 148 14.32 3.10 12.83
CA LYS A 148 15.51 3.65 13.50
C LYS A 148 15.15 4.37 14.80
N GLU A 149 14.02 5.08 14.83
CA GLU A 149 13.52 5.73 16.04
C GLU A 149 13.13 4.70 17.09
N ILE A 150 12.40 3.65 16.68
CA ILE A 150 11.99 2.53 17.54
C ILE A 150 13.23 1.85 18.14
N PHE A 151 14.22 1.48 17.31
CA PHE A 151 15.45 0.84 17.78
C PHE A 151 16.27 1.76 18.69
N ARG A 152 16.31 3.07 18.43
CA ARG A 152 16.97 4.03 19.32
C ARG A 152 16.30 4.06 20.69
N LYS A 153 14.97 4.11 20.75
CA LYS A 153 14.21 4.05 22.02
C LYS A 153 14.51 2.77 22.79
N ILE A 154 14.48 1.61 22.12
CA ILE A 154 14.78 0.30 22.72
C ILE A 154 16.21 0.21 23.24
N ASN A 155 17.19 0.71 22.49
CA ASN A 155 18.59 0.63 22.88
C ASN A 155 18.96 1.56 24.05
N ASN A 156 18.24 2.68 24.20
CA ASN A 156 18.48 3.64 25.28
C ASN A 156 17.85 3.21 26.61
N SER A 157 16.90 2.27 26.60
CA SER A 157 16.17 1.77 27.77
C SER A 157 16.73 0.44 28.30
N LYS A 158 17.98 0.08 27.98
CA LYS A 158 18.59 -1.21 28.33
C LYS A 158 18.64 -1.49 29.85
N ASP A 159 18.53 -0.46 30.69
CA ASP A 159 18.51 -0.60 32.15
C ASP A 159 17.09 -0.66 32.76
N SER A 160 16.04 -0.42 31.98
CA SER A 160 14.64 -0.53 32.44
C SER A 160 13.97 -1.73 31.76
N GLY A 161 13.41 -2.66 32.54
CA GLY A 161 12.82 -3.91 32.04
C GLY A 161 11.66 -3.76 31.04
N CYS A 162 11.17 -2.55 30.77
CA CYS A 162 10.16 -2.26 29.76
C CYS A 162 10.49 -0.98 28.99
N VAL A 163 10.44 -1.04 27.65
CA VAL A 163 10.67 0.10 26.76
C VAL A 163 9.35 0.80 26.47
N THR A 164 9.23 2.08 26.82
CA THR A 164 8.08 2.90 26.42
C THR A 164 8.30 3.43 25.00
N LEU A 165 7.60 2.85 24.01
CA LEU A 165 7.65 3.32 22.62
C LEU A 165 6.76 4.55 22.38
N PHE A 166 5.59 4.54 23.03
CA PHE A 166 4.58 5.59 23.02
C PHE A 166 4.15 5.86 24.46
N ASP A 167 4.09 7.14 24.84
CA ASP A 167 3.70 7.52 26.19
C ASP A 167 2.17 7.53 26.39
N ASN A 168 1.73 7.67 27.64
CA ASN A 168 0.31 7.69 27.96
C ASN A 168 -0.45 8.85 27.31
N ASN A 169 0.20 9.99 27.04
CA ASN A 169 -0.46 11.12 26.38
C ASN A 169 -0.76 10.80 24.91
N GLN A 170 0.19 10.17 24.22
CA GLN A 170 0.04 9.72 22.85
C GLN A 170 -1.01 8.61 22.75
N LEU A 171 -0.95 7.60 23.63
CA LEU A 171 -1.91 6.50 23.64
C LEU A 171 -3.33 6.95 24.01
N ASN A 172 -3.47 8.00 24.82
CA ASN A 172 -4.75 8.58 25.21
C ASN A 172 -5.30 9.62 24.23
N ASP A 173 -4.52 10.04 23.23
CA ASP A 173 -5.01 10.93 22.17
C ASP A 173 -6.27 10.34 21.52
N LYS A 174 -7.27 11.20 21.31
CA LYS A 174 -8.53 10.86 20.64
C LYS A 174 -8.34 10.77 19.13
N LYS A 175 -7.32 11.42 18.57
CA LYS A 175 -6.97 11.38 17.14
C LYS A 175 -6.27 10.08 16.76
N LEU A 176 -5.52 9.47 17.70
CA LEU A 176 -4.85 8.20 17.48
C LEU A 176 -5.85 7.04 17.64
N ILE A 177 -6.26 6.46 16.51
CA ILE A 177 -7.28 5.41 16.49
C ILE A 177 -6.70 4.00 16.37
N ALA A 178 -5.55 3.84 15.71
CA ALA A 178 -4.97 2.53 15.43
C ALA A 178 -3.46 2.61 15.20
N PHE A 179 -2.79 1.48 15.44
CA PHE A 179 -1.47 1.19 14.89
C PHE A 179 -1.61 0.12 13.81
N VAL A 180 -0.83 0.26 12.74
CA VAL A 180 -0.69 -0.77 11.69
C VAL A 180 0.70 -1.36 11.82
N VAL A 181 0.77 -2.66 12.05
CA VAL A 181 2.03 -3.37 12.30
C VAL A 181 2.33 -4.25 11.10
N ASN A 182 3.54 -4.09 10.55
CA ASN A 182 4.07 -4.93 9.47
C ASN A 182 5.17 -5.82 10.03
N ILE A 183 4.89 -7.11 10.20
CA ILE A 183 5.85 -8.08 10.71
C ILE A 183 6.28 -9.06 9.62
N VAL A 184 7.51 -9.55 9.70
CA VAL A 184 7.97 -10.66 8.88
C VAL A 184 7.61 -11.95 9.60
N ARG A 185 6.85 -12.82 8.95
CA ARG A 185 6.51 -14.17 9.41
C ARG A 185 7.31 -15.21 8.66
N VAL A 186 7.81 -16.19 9.40
CA VAL A 186 8.52 -17.36 8.87
C VAL A 186 7.54 -18.54 8.86
N ASN A 187 7.50 -19.31 7.76
CA ASN A 187 6.64 -20.50 7.66
C ASN A 187 7.47 -21.81 7.69
N LEU A 188 6.78 -22.94 7.81
CA LEU A 188 7.30 -24.30 8.00
C LEU A 188 8.60 -24.57 7.22
N PHE A 189 9.65 -24.93 7.97
CA PHE A 189 11.04 -25.16 7.54
C PHE A 189 11.88 -23.93 7.16
N ASP A 190 11.51 -22.72 7.60
CA ASP A 190 12.29 -21.49 7.38
C ASP A 190 12.53 -21.09 5.91
N PHE A 191 11.88 -21.74 4.95
CA PHE A 191 12.12 -21.51 3.51
C PHE A 191 11.36 -20.33 2.92
N TYR A 192 10.42 -19.72 3.65
CA TYR A 192 9.63 -18.61 3.11
C TYR A 192 9.32 -17.54 4.15
N HIS A 193 9.86 -16.34 3.91
CA HIS A 193 9.50 -15.13 4.62
C HIS A 193 8.35 -14.43 3.90
N HIS A 194 7.25 -14.19 4.61
CA HIS A 194 6.19 -13.33 4.11
C HIS A 194 5.95 -12.18 5.08
N ARG A 195 5.53 -11.04 4.55
CA ARG A 195 5.09 -9.91 5.38
C ARG A 195 3.63 -10.13 5.76
N HIS A 196 3.31 -9.78 7.00
CA HIS A 196 1.98 -9.86 7.55
C HIS A 196 1.61 -8.52 8.18
N PHE A 197 0.50 -7.97 7.72
CA PHE A 197 -0.08 -6.76 8.28
C PHE A 197 -1.18 -7.12 9.27
N TYR A 198 -1.22 -6.40 10.39
CA TYR A 198 -2.36 -6.40 11.29
C TYR A 198 -2.55 -5.04 11.96
N ALA A 199 -3.73 -4.84 12.55
CA ALA A 199 -4.07 -3.63 13.27
C ALA A 199 -4.06 -3.86 14.80
N ILE A 200 -3.64 -2.84 15.54
CA ILE A 200 -3.96 -2.65 16.95
C ILE A 200 -4.92 -1.45 17.01
N ARG A 201 -6.18 -1.65 17.42
CA ARG A 201 -7.26 -0.67 17.28
C ARG A 201 -7.80 -0.24 18.64
N LYS A 202 -7.99 1.07 18.83
CA LYS A 202 -8.60 1.66 20.02
C LYS A 202 -10.13 1.67 19.94
N ILE A 203 -10.82 0.82 20.69
CA ILE A 203 -12.28 0.70 20.69
C ILE A 203 -12.79 1.00 22.09
N SER A 204 -13.69 1.97 22.22
CA SER A 204 -14.22 2.44 23.51
C SER A 204 -13.13 2.80 24.53
N GLY A 205 -12.00 3.34 24.04
CA GLY A 205 -10.85 3.74 24.86
C GLY A 205 -9.88 2.61 25.22
N MET A 206 -10.18 1.36 24.87
CA MET A 206 -9.32 0.20 25.13
C MET A 206 -8.63 -0.28 23.85
N TRP A 207 -7.46 -0.90 23.98
CA TRP A 207 -6.66 -1.33 22.82
C TRP A 207 -6.86 -2.81 22.54
N PHE A 208 -7.20 -3.13 21.30
CA PHE A 208 -7.40 -4.50 20.84
C PHE A 208 -6.40 -4.85 19.74
N GLN A 209 -5.71 -5.97 19.88
CA GLN A 209 -4.97 -6.58 18.79
C GLN A 209 -5.96 -7.30 17.85
N LEU A 210 -6.05 -6.81 16.62
CA LEU A 210 -6.90 -7.31 15.55
C LEU A 210 -6.05 -7.95 14.45
N ASP A 211 -5.25 -8.93 14.86
CA ASP A 211 -4.47 -9.76 13.95
C ASP A 211 -5.38 -10.80 13.30
N SER A 212 -5.60 -10.65 12.00
CA SER A 212 -6.50 -11.50 11.23
C SER A 212 -6.08 -12.98 11.20
N SER A 213 -4.84 -13.32 11.56
CA SER A 213 -4.42 -14.71 11.71
C SER A 213 -4.91 -15.37 13.01
N LEU A 214 -5.34 -14.58 14.00
CA LEU A 214 -5.95 -15.06 15.23
C LEU A 214 -7.39 -15.52 14.99
N SER A 215 -7.92 -16.28 15.95
CA SER A 215 -9.32 -16.71 15.92
C SER A 215 -10.30 -15.67 16.42
N LYS A 216 -9.84 -14.68 17.21
CA LYS A 216 -10.65 -13.63 17.84
C LYS A 216 -9.78 -12.41 18.20
N PRO A 217 -10.37 -11.23 18.43
CA PRO A 217 -9.66 -10.09 18.99
C PRO A 217 -9.05 -10.39 20.35
N VAL A 218 -7.92 -9.76 20.64
CA VAL A 218 -7.25 -9.85 21.93
C VAL A 218 -7.23 -8.47 22.57
N LEU A 219 -7.84 -8.34 23.75
CA LEU A 219 -7.71 -7.13 24.57
C LEU A 219 -6.27 -7.03 25.09
N LEU A 220 -5.63 -5.89 24.87
CA LEU A 220 -4.31 -5.60 25.41
C LEU A 220 -4.43 -5.01 26.82
N PRO A 221 -3.54 -5.38 27.75
CA PRO A 221 -3.56 -4.85 29.11
C PRO A 221 -3.28 -3.34 29.10
N THR A 222 -3.96 -2.63 30.00
CA THR A 222 -3.68 -1.22 30.31
C THR A 222 -2.81 -1.18 31.57
N ASN A 223 -1.85 -0.25 31.64
CA ASN A 223 -0.96 -0.07 32.80
C ASN A 223 -1.68 0.50 34.04
N GLU A 224 -3.02 0.37 34.11
CA GLU A 224 -3.83 0.79 35.27
C GLU A 224 -3.96 -0.32 36.32
N ASP A 225 -3.33 -1.49 36.10
CA ASP A 225 -3.18 -2.60 37.06
C ASP A 225 -1.74 -2.72 37.61
#